data_AF-A0A3A8KR89-F1
#
_entry.id   AF-A0A3A8KR89-F1
#
_cell.length_a   1.000
_cell.length_b   1.000
_cell.length_c   1.000
_cell.angle_alpha   90.00
_cell.angle_beta   90.00
_cell.angle_gamma   90.00
#
_symmetry.space_group_name_H-M   'P 1'
#
loop_
_entity.id
_entity.type
_entity.pdbx_description
1 polymer ?
#
loop_
_entity_poly.entity_id
_entity_poly.type
_entity_poly.pdbx_seq_one_letter_code
_entity_poly.pdbx_strand_id
1 'polypeptide(L)'
;MALTATKDHILSGYPMQAVLCRSKEYRKNGISVIGNDPGKLARVYNNNSKIKKHLTENAIGTKIPGATAGDDKHAAGYHFNHFNERAGTPYPNAGHHMLPCELFTVRSEGAKQGGVFGEEEFKILRRVKYDINNGENLIFLPAINDTHCGIHQLPCHVGSHPAYTAEVSRDIERINRLLKKSLEQPCENWKPPETIPNELKNREKKYWEWIVAFGENTKGAHINTFRKELVDELTNKPKSRPSRLGKKT
;
A
#
# COMPACT_ATOMS: atom_id res chain seq x y z
N MET A 1 -1.59 6.30 41.29
CA MET A 1 -0.72 7.45 40.96
C MET A 1 -0.24 7.42 39.49
N ALA A 2 -1.12 7.22 38.50
CA ALA A 2 -0.73 7.11 37.08
C ALA A 2 -1.08 8.34 36.21
N LEU A 3 -1.69 9.38 36.80
CA LEU A 3 -2.20 10.54 36.06
C LEU A 3 -1.17 11.67 35.84
N THR A 4 -0.03 11.64 36.53
CA THR A 4 0.99 12.70 36.47
C THR A 4 2.02 12.45 35.36
N ALA A 5 2.50 11.22 35.19
CA ALA A 5 3.51 10.89 34.17
C ALA A 5 3.02 11.15 32.72
N THR A 6 1.77 10.84 32.41
CA THR A 6 1.22 11.02 31.06
C THR A 6 1.25 12.49 30.63
N LYS A 7 0.87 13.42 31.52
CA LYS A 7 0.85 14.88 31.24
C LYS A 7 2.23 15.42 30.89
N ASP A 8 3.26 14.96 31.59
CA ASP A 8 4.63 15.43 31.41
C ASP A 8 5.23 14.97 30.06
N HIS A 9 4.90 13.77 29.57
CA HIS A 9 5.33 13.29 28.24
C HIS A 9 4.75 14.12 27.09
N ILE A 10 3.49 14.51 27.22
CA ILE A 10 2.77 15.25 26.17
C ILE A 10 3.31 16.68 26.03
N LEU A 11 3.78 17.24 27.15
CA LEU A 11 4.40 18.57 27.23
C LEU A 11 5.90 18.56 26.88
N SER A 12 6.46 17.42 26.44
CA SER A 12 7.86 17.35 26.03
C SER A 12 8.18 18.40 24.96
N GLY A 13 9.33 19.07 25.07
CA GLY A 13 9.86 20.01 24.07
C GLY A 13 10.29 19.38 22.74
N TYR A 14 10.01 18.08 22.51
CA TYR A 14 10.32 17.42 21.25
C TYR A 14 9.47 17.95 20.09
N PRO A 15 10.08 18.26 18.93
CA PRO A 15 9.36 18.83 17.80
C PRO A 15 8.37 17.83 17.21
N MET A 16 7.26 18.37 16.68
CA MET A 16 6.35 17.61 15.83
C MET A 16 7.01 17.37 14.48
N GLN A 17 7.35 16.12 14.20
CA GLN A 17 8.10 15.70 13.01
C GLN A 17 7.27 14.86 12.06
N ALA A 18 6.17 14.26 12.53
CA ALA A 18 5.42 13.34 11.72
C ALA A 18 4.51 14.08 10.73
N VAL A 19 4.50 13.60 9.48
CA VAL A 19 3.53 14.02 8.46
C VAL A 19 2.56 12.85 8.26
N LEU A 20 1.32 13.06 8.71
CA LEU A 20 0.33 11.98 8.88
C LEU A 20 -0.90 12.13 7.98
N CYS A 21 -1.00 13.24 7.24
CA CYS A 21 -2.07 13.48 6.28
C CYS A 21 -1.52 13.47 4.86
N ARG A 22 -2.40 13.22 3.88
CA ARG A 22 -2.05 13.25 2.46
C ARG A 22 -1.57 14.65 2.07
N SER A 23 -0.39 14.73 1.47
CA SER A 23 0.14 15.95 0.85
C SER A 23 -0.19 16.00 -0.65
N LYS A 24 0.09 17.11 -1.33
CA LYS A 24 0.00 17.19 -2.81
C LYS A 24 1.16 16.46 -3.50
N GLU A 25 2.30 16.37 -2.83
CA GLU A 25 3.55 15.78 -3.36
C GLU A 25 3.61 14.26 -3.27
N TYR A 26 2.67 13.62 -2.56
CA TYR A 26 2.70 12.17 -2.32
C TYR A 26 2.93 11.37 -3.62
N ARG A 27 2.21 11.73 -4.69
CA ARG A 27 2.29 11.02 -5.96
C ARG A 27 3.66 11.17 -6.63
N LYS A 28 4.23 12.38 -6.58
CA LYS A 28 5.60 12.66 -7.06
C LYS A 28 6.63 11.83 -6.28
N ASN A 29 6.49 11.77 -4.96
CA ASN A 29 7.38 10.96 -4.12
C ASN A 29 7.24 9.46 -4.47
N GLY A 30 6.02 8.96 -4.69
CA GLY A 30 5.79 7.59 -5.15
C GLY A 30 6.42 7.28 -6.50
N ILE A 31 6.34 8.20 -7.47
CA ILE A 31 7.01 8.07 -8.78
C ILE A 31 8.52 7.99 -8.60
N SER A 32 9.09 8.88 -7.79
CA SER A 32 10.53 8.89 -7.54
C SER A 32 11.00 7.58 -6.89
N VAL A 33 10.32 7.13 -5.84
CA VAL A 33 10.70 5.91 -5.12
C VAL A 33 10.54 4.66 -6.00
N ILE A 34 9.37 4.46 -6.61
CA ILE A 34 9.13 3.27 -7.44
C ILE A 34 9.98 3.29 -8.71
N GLY A 35 10.15 4.46 -9.34
CA GLY A 35 10.97 4.62 -10.54
C GLY A 35 12.46 4.33 -10.32
N ASN A 36 12.93 4.43 -9.08
CA ASN A 36 14.31 4.11 -8.69
C ASN A 36 14.45 2.71 -8.03
N ASP A 37 13.37 1.92 -7.96
CA ASP A 37 13.38 0.57 -7.41
C ASP A 37 13.27 -0.47 -8.55
N PRO A 38 14.39 -1.01 -9.05
CA PRO A 38 14.38 -1.98 -10.15
C PRO A 38 13.61 -3.27 -9.80
N GLY A 39 13.49 -3.62 -8.52
CA GLY A 39 12.72 -4.77 -8.06
C GLY A 39 11.22 -4.55 -8.21
N LYS A 40 10.70 -3.40 -7.75
CA LYS A 40 9.29 -3.01 -7.94
C LYS A 40 8.96 -2.88 -9.43
N LEU A 41 9.85 -2.25 -10.20
CA LEU A 41 9.69 -2.11 -11.66
C LEU A 41 9.61 -3.47 -12.36
N ALA A 42 10.61 -4.34 -12.19
CA ALA A 42 10.65 -5.63 -12.88
C ALA A 42 9.51 -6.56 -12.46
N ARG A 43 9.09 -6.53 -11.19
CA ARG A 43 8.02 -7.39 -10.69
C ARG A 43 6.64 -6.95 -11.17
N VAL A 44 6.36 -5.65 -11.16
CA VAL A 44 4.99 -5.12 -11.32
C VAL A 44 4.85 -4.34 -12.63
N TYR A 45 5.58 -3.23 -12.78
CA TYR A 45 5.25 -2.21 -13.78
C TYR A 45 5.91 -2.38 -15.15
N ASN A 46 7.08 -3.02 -15.21
CA ASN A 46 7.84 -3.22 -16.46
C ASN A 46 7.85 -4.70 -16.87
N ASN A 47 6.88 -5.49 -16.37
CA ASN A 47 6.80 -6.92 -16.64
C ASN A 47 6.02 -7.21 -17.93
N ASN A 48 6.72 -7.23 -19.07
CA ASN A 48 6.10 -7.51 -20.37
C ASN A 48 5.32 -8.82 -20.40
N SER A 49 5.80 -9.88 -19.75
CA SER A 49 5.10 -11.17 -19.76
C SER A 49 3.69 -11.05 -19.17
N LYS A 50 3.56 -10.38 -18.01
CA LYS A 50 2.27 -10.13 -17.35
C LYS A 50 1.37 -9.19 -18.17
N ILE A 51 1.95 -8.08 -18.64
CA ILE A 51 1.22 -7.06 -19.40
C ILE A 51 0.68 -7.66 -20.70
N LYS A 52 1.54 -8.29 -21.52
CA LYS A 52 1.15 -8.93 -22.79
C LYS A 52 0.04 -9.96 -22.58
N LYS A 53 0.18 -10.80 -21.55
CA LYS A 53 -0.84 -11.79 -21.21
C LYS A 53 -2.20 -11.14 -21.00
N HIS A 54 -2.29 -10.09 -20.18
CA HIS A 54 -3.56 -9.39 -19.95
C HIS A 54 -4.10 -8.74 -21.22
N LEU A 55 -3.24 -8.08 -22.01
CA LEU A 55 -3.62 -7.43 -23.27
C LEU A 55 -4.21 -8.44 -24.27
N THR A 56 -3.59 -9.60 -24.42
CA THR A 56 -4.07 -10.66 -25.31
C THR A 56 -5.34 -11.34 -24.78
N GLU A 57 -5.38 -11.72 -23.49
CA GLU A 57 -6.55 -12.39 -22.89
C GLU A 57 -7.83 -11.54 -22.96
N ASN A 58 -7.69 -10.20 -22.97
CA ASN A 58 -8.81 -9.26 -22.99
C ASN A 58 -8.98 -8.53 -24.32
N ALA A 59 -8.28 -8.98 -25.37
CA ALA A 59 -8.32 -8.38 -26.72
C ALA A 59 -8.14 -6.85 -26.72
N ILE A 60 -7.27 -6.33 -25.85
CA ILE A 60 -6.98 -4.90 -25.77
C ILE A 60 -6.14 -4.52 -27.01
N GLY A 61 -6.70 -3.66 -27.85
CA GLY A 61 -6.04 -3.14 -29.05
C GLY A 61 -4.99 -2.06 -28.73
N THR A 62 -4.17 -1.71 -29.73
CA THR A 62 -3.15 -0.67 -29.60
C THR A 62 -3.34 0.44 -30.63
N LYS A 63 -3.04 1.68 -30.24
CA LYS A 63 -2.90 2.83 -31.15
C LYS A 63 -1.44 3.21 -31.38
N ILE A 64 -0.50 2.45 -30.82
CA ILE A 64 0.94 2.74 -30.93
C ILE A 64 1.38 2.40 -32.37
N PRO A 65 1.91 3.37 -33.14
CA PRO A 65 2.31 3.12 -34.52
C PRO A 65 3.31 1.96 -34.63
N GLY A 66 3.00 0.98 -35.47
CA GLY A 66 3.84 -0.21 -35.69
C GLY A 66 3.91 -1.17 -34.51
N ALA A 67 3.02 -1.07 -33.52
CA ALA A 67 2.80 -2.11 -32.52
C ALA A 67 1.65 -3.02 -32.98
N THR A 68 1.78 -4.31 -32.68
CA THR A 68 0.69 -5.30 -32.79
C THR A 68 0.09 -5.54 -31.40
N ALA A 69 -1.22 -5.79 -31.35
CA ALA A 69 -1.90 -6.04 -30.07
C ALA A 69 -1.24 -7.20 -29.29
N GLY A 70 -0.60 -6.88 -28.17
CA GLY A 70 -0.02 -7.85 -27.24
C GLY A 70 1.46 -8.16 -27.52
N ASP A 71 2.11 -7.44 -28.43
CA ASP A 71 3.57 -7.50 -28.59
C ASP A 71 4.32 -6.69 -27.51
N ASP A 72 5.65 -6.74 -27.55
CA ASP A 72 6.49 -6.03 -26.58
C ASP A 72 6.39 -4.50 -26.69
N LYS A 73 6.10 -3.97 -27.89
CA LYS A 73 5.93 -2.54 -28.12
C LYS A 73 4.60 -2.04 -27.55
N HIS A 74 3.53 -2.84 -27.69
CA HIS A 74 2.26 -2.58 -27.05
C HIS A 74 2.40 -2.60 -25.53
N ALA A 75 3.06 -3.62 -24.99
CA ALA A 75 3.28 -3.74 -23.55
C ALA A 75 4.14 -2.62 -22.97
N ALA A 76 5.17 -2.17 -23.70
CA ALA A 76 6.01 -1.05 -23.29
C ALA A 76 5.23 0.25 -23.07
N GLY A 77 4.11 0.45 -23.78
CA GLY A 77 3.21 1.60 -23.58
C GLY A 77 2.56 1.65 -22.18
N TYR A 78 2.65 0.58 -21.40
CA TYR A 78 2.13 0.49 -20.04
C TYR A 78 3.21 0.54 -18.96
N HIS A 79 4.49 0.67 -19.32
CA HIS A 79 5.61 0.70 -18.38
C HIS A 79 5.56 1.89 -17.42
N PHE A 80 6.30 1.77 -16.32
CA PHE A 80 6.28 2.77 -15.25
C PHE A 80 6.71 4.17 -15.68
N ASN A 81 7.59 4.28 -16.68
CA ASN A 81 8.04 5.55 -17.25
C ASN A 81 6.90 6.39 -17.86
N HIS A 82 5.73 5.81 -18.10
CA HIS A 82 4.53 6.52 -18.54
C HIS A 82 3.64 7.02 -17.40
N PHE A 83 3.93 6.64 -16.15
CA PHE A 83 3.27 7.21 -14.98
C PHE A 83 3.85 8.58 -14.68
N ASN A 84 3.00 9.54 -14.35
CA ASN A 84 3.43 10.88 -13.96
C ASN A 84 2.58 11.44 -12.81
N GLU A 85 2.91 12.64 -12.36
CA GLU A 85 2.25 13.31 -11.21
C GLU A 85 0.75 13.54 -11.44
N ARG A 86 0.27 13.49 -12.69
CA ARG A 86 -1.15 13.48 -13.02
C ARG A 86 -1.64 12.04 -13.11
N ALA A 87 -2.80 11.77 -12.52
CA ALA A 87 -3.50 10.50 -12.75
C ALA A 87 -3.94 10.39 -14.21
N GLY A 88 -4.04 9.17 -14.74
CA GLY A 88 -4.65 8.93 -16.06
C GLY A 88 -3.73 8.34 -17.13
N THR A 89 -2.43 8.22 -16.88
CA THR A 89 -1.46 7.61 -17.80
C THR A 89 -0.58 6.60 -17.06
N PRO A 90 -0.27 5.45 -17.69
CA PRO A 90 -0.65 5.02 -19.05
C PRO A 90 -2.12 4.60 -19.20
N TYR A 91 -2.84 4.47 -18.10
CA TYR A 91 -4.29 4.29 -18.01
C TYR A 91 -4.80 5.01 -16.74
N PRO A 92 -6.12 5.23 -16.58
CA PRO A 92 -6.73 5.66 -15.31
C PRO A 92 -6.17 4.95 -14.06
N ASN A 93 -5.39 5.66 -13.26
CA ASN A 93 -4.73 5.10 -12.08
C ASN A 93 -4.72 6.07 -10.91
N ALA A 94 -4.62 5.53 -9.69
CA ALA A 94 -4.52 6.30 -8.45
C ALA A 94 -3.27 5.89 -7.66
N GLY A 95 -2.60 6.87 -7.05
CA GLY A 95 -1.61 6.59 -6.03
C GLY A 95 -2.33 6.20 -4.75
N HIS A 96 -2.25 4.94 -4.36
CA HIS A 96 -2.94 4.38 -3.20
C HIS A 96 -1.98 4.30 -2.02
N HIS A 97 -2.35 4.95 -0.91
CA HIS A 97 -1.62 4.85 0.36
C HIS A 97 -1.84 3.46 0.96
N MET A 98 -0.77 2.66 1.08
CA MET A 98 -0.87 1.29 1.59
C MET A 98 -1.23 1.27 3.08
N LEU A 99 -0.64 2.18 3.86
CA LEU A 99 -1.15 2.58 5.17
C LEU A 99 -2.05 3.80 4.94
N PRO A 100 -3.39 3.63 4.99
CA PRO A 100 -4.32 4.71 4.68
C PRO A 100 -4.18 5.89 5.64
N CYS A 101 -4.38 7.11 5.13
CA CYS A 101 -4.33 8.33 5.94
C CYS A 101 -5.39 8.31 7.07
N GLU A 102 -6.52 7.65 6.81
CA GLU A 102 -7.64 7.47 7.74
C GLU A 102 -7.25 6.74 9.02
N LEU A 103 -6.14 6.01 9.04
CA LEU A 103 -5.62 5.35 10.25
C LEU A 103 -4.97 6.33 11.21
N PHE A 104 -4.41 7.41 10.68
CA PHE A 104 -3.61 8.38 11.43
C PHE A 104 -4.47 9.54 11.92
N THR A 105 -5.56 9.18 12.59
CA THR A 105 -6.45 10.07 13.32
C THR A 105 -6.68 9.52 14.73
N VAL A 106 -7.24 10.35 15.61
CA VAL A 106 -7.70 9.89 16.93
C VAL A 106 -8.92 8.99 16.74
N ARG A 107 -8.95 7.85 17.43
CA ARG A 107 -10.09 6.94 17.47
C ARG A 107 -11.29 7.65 18.08
N SER A 108 -12.35 7.80 17.30
CA SER A 108 -13.65 8.27 17.81
C SER A 108 -14.40 7.12 18.48
N GLU A 109 -15.11 7.42 19.57
CA GLU A 109 -15.99 6.44 20.22
C GLU A 109 -17.05 5.92 19.23
N GLY A 110 -17.25 4.59 19.20
CA GLY A 110 -18.21 3.94 18.32
C GLY A 110 -17.80 3.82 16.84
N ALA A 111 -16.64 4.38 16.44
CA ALA A 111 -16.16 4.25 15.06
C ALA A 111 -15.73 2.80 14.75
N LYS A 112 -16.32 2.21 13.70
CA LYS A 112 -15.95 0.87 13.19
C LYS A 112 -14.77 0.89 12.22
N GLN A 113 -14.34 2.08 11.78
CA GLN A 113 -13.30 2.29 10.78
C GLN A 113 -12.64 3.65 10.95
N GLY A 114 -11.36 3.75 10.57
CA GLY A 114 -10.53 4.94 10.80
C GLY A 114 -10.14 5.10 12.27
N GLY A 115 -9.06 5.85 12.52
CA GLY A 115 -8.57 6.19 13.86
C GLY A 115 -8.14 4.99 14.71
N VAL A 116 -6.82 4.75 14.79
CA VAL A 116 -6.26 3.66 15.61
C VAL A 116 -5.82 4.13 17.00
N PHE A 117 -5.46 5.41 17.11
CA PHE A 117 -4.73 5.93 18.26
C PHE A 117 -5.67 6.61 19.26
N GLY A 118 -5.41 6.45 20.56
CA GLY A 118 -6.00 7.34 21.55
C GLY A 118 -5.35 8.74 21.45
N GLU A 119 -5.91 9.71 22.15
CA GLU A 119 -5.44 11.10 22.08
C GLU A 119 -3.96 11.24 22.46
N GLU A 120 -3.53 10.55 23.52
CA GLU A 120 -2.17 10.66 24.03
C GLU A 120 -1.16 9.91 23.17
N GLU A 121 -1.52 8.73 22.68
CA GLU A 121 -0.70 8.01 21.71
C GLU A 121 -0.55 8.81 20.42
N PHE A 122 -1.62 9.47 19.97
CA PHE A 122 -1.57 10.30 18.78
C PHE A 122 -0.66 11.53 18.95
N LYS A 123 -0.68 12.18 20.13
CA LYS A 123 0.23 13.30 20.43
C LYS A 123 1.70 12.86 20.39
N ILE A 124 2.02 11.66 20.85
CA ILE A 124 3.38 11.09 20.72
C ILE A 124 3.69 10.73 19.27
N LEU A 125 2.75 10.10 18.56
CA LEU A 125 2.93 9.72 17.16
C LEU A 125 3.30 10.93 16.30
N ARG A 126 2.73 12.11 16.58
CA ARG A 126 3.10 13.36 15.89
C ARG A 126 4.56 13.79 16.06
N ARG A 127 5.27 13.26 17.05
CA ARG A 127 6.68 13.56 17.35
C ARG A 127 7.65 12.54 16.75
N VAL A 128 7.17 11.41 16.23
CA VAL A 128 8.05 10.43 15.58
C VAL A 128 8.48 10.92 14.19
N LYS A 129 9.68 10.55 13.75
CA LYS A 129 10.22 10.92 12.44
C LYS A 129 9.66 10.01 11.34
N TYR A 130 8.43 10.27 10.93
CA TYR A 130 7.72 9.49 9.92
C TYR A 130 6.88 10.38 9.00
N ASP A 131 6.94 10.13 7.69
CA ASP A 131 6.12 10.81 6.69
C ASP A 131 5.33 9.77 5.89
N ILE A 132 4.00 9.82 5.99
CA ILE A 132 3.09 8.94 5.25
C ILE A 132 3.15 9.15 3.73
N ASN A 133 3.73 10.27 3.27
CA ASN A 133 3.90 10.65 1.88
C ASN A 133 5.33 10.44 1.38
N ASN A 134 6.16 9.67 2.10
CA ASN A 134 7.56 9.41 1.78
C ASN A 134 7.82 8.74 0.41
N GLY A 135 6.77 8.29 -0.28
CA GLY A 135 6.83 7.56 -1.56
C GLY A 135 6.89 6.04 -1.41
N GLU A 136 7.43 5.53 -0.31
CA GLU A 136 7.45 4.10 0.04
C GLU A 136 6.07 3.58 0.44
N ASN A 137 5.23 4.41 1.06
CA ASN A 137 3.85 4.08 1.41
C ASN A 137 2.85 4.16 0.25
N LEU A 138 3.30 4.08 -1.01
CA LEU A 138 2.42 4.22 -2.16
C LEU A 138 2.54 3.08 -3.13
N ILE A 139 1.40 2.70 -3.70
CA ILE A 139 1.25 1.82 -4.87
C ILE A 139 0.31 2.42 -5.91
N PHE A 140 0.71 2.39 -7.17
CA PHE A 140 -0.12 2.87 -8.27
C PHE A 140 -1.07 1.78 -8.71
N LEU A 141 -2.34 1.91 -8.29
CA LEU A 141 -3.41 0.97 -8.63
C LEU A 141 -4.21 1.50 -9.82
N PRO A 142 -4.66 0.63 -10.74
CA PRO A 142 -5.68 0.97 -11.72
C PRO A 142 -6.96 1.48 -11.05
N ALA A 143 -7.64 2.45 -11.64
CA ALA A 143 -8.96 2.90 -11.16
C ALA A 143 -10.06 1.89 -11.57
N ILE A 144 -11.15 1.82 -10.79
CA ILE A 144 -12.30 0.94 -11.07
C ILE A 144 -12.94 1.22 -12.44
N ASN A 145 -13.59 0.19 -13.00
CA ASN A 145 -14.27 0.18 -14.31
C ASN A 145 -13.33 0.35 -15.50
N ASP A 146 -12.04 0.11 -15.26
CA ASP A 146 -11.04 0.14 -16.29
C ASP A 146 -10.71 -1.29 -16.78
N THR A 147 -10.82 -1.52 -18.09
CA THR A 147 -10.29 -2.70 -18.78
C THR A 147 -8.80 -2.95 -18.48
N HIS A 148 -8.09 -1.92 -18.02
CA HIS A 148 -6.68 -1.95 -17.66
C HIS A 148 -6.41 -2.47 -16.23
N CYS A 149 -7.44 -2.83 -15.44
CA CYS A 149 -7.27 -3.33 -14.07
C CYS A 149 -6.34 -4.54 -13.91
N GLY A 150 -6.21 -5.40 -14.92
CA GLY A 150 -5.32 -6.56 -14.88
C GLY A 150 -3.94 -6.35 -15.50
N ILE A 151 -3.63 -5.18 -16.07
CA ILE A 151 -2.38 -4.96 -16.82
C ILE A 151 -1.14 -5.22 -15.96
N HIS A 152 -1.10 -4.66 -14.77
CA HIS A 152 -0.01 -4.88 -13.82
C HIS A 152 -0.33 -5.99 -12.80
N GLN A 153 -1.44 -6.70 -12.99
CA GLN A 153 -1.96 -7.69 -12.05
C GLN A 153 -2.01 -7.13 -10.62
N LEU A 154 -2.58 -5.93 -10.48
CA LEU A 154 -2.81 -5.27 -9.20
C LEU A 154 -4.32 -5.22 -8.95
N PRO A 155 -4.77 -5.08 -7.70
CA PRO A 155 -6.18 -4.81 -7.46
C PRO A 155 -6.60 -3.43 -7.97
N CYS A 156 -7.86 -3.27 -8.34
CA CYS A 156 -8.43 -1.98 -8.72
C CYS A 156 -8.68 -1.10 -7.49
N HIS A 157 -8.42 0.19 -7.62
CA HIS A 157 -8.79 1.23 -6.69
C HIS A 157 -10.26 1.64 -6.88
N VAL A 158 -11.06 1.56 -5.82
CA VAL A 158 -12.53 1.74 -5.89
C VAL A 158 -13.03 3.01 -5.18
N GLY A 159 -12.15 3.99 -5.01
CA GLY A 159 -12.45 5.19 -4.22
C GLY A 159 -12.41 4.86 -2.74
N SER A 160 -13.55 4.91 -2.05
CA SER A 160 -13.64 4.58 -0.63
C SER A 160 -13.33 3.10 -0.39
N HIS A 161 -12.39 2.83 0.53
CA HIS A 161 -11.92 1.48 0.80
C HIS A 161 -12.00 1.06 2.29
N PRO A 162 -13.21 1.02 2.88
CA PRO A 162 -13.41 0.78 4.30
C PRO A 162 -12.96 -0.60 4.78
N ALA A 163 -13.19 -1.64 3.99
CA ALA A 163 -12.81 -3.01 4.32
C ALA A 163 -11.27 -3.16 4.35
N TYR A 164 -10.60 -2.56 3.36
CA TYR A 164 -9.14 -2.48 3.34
C TYR A 164 -8.62 -1.71 4.56
N THR A 165 -9.17 -0.53 4.83
CA THR A 165 -8.78 0.28 5.99
C THR A 165 -8.94 -0.49 7.30
N ALA A 166 -10.02 -1.26 7.48
CA ALA A 166 -10.22 -2.10 8.66
C ALA A 166 -9.17 -3.21 8.79
N GLU A 167 -8.73 -3.81 7.68
CA GLU A 167 -7.64 -4.79 7.66
C GLU A 167 -6.32 -4.19 8.14
N VAL A 168 -5.99 -3.01 7.62
CA VAL A 168 -4.75 -2.30 7.97
C VAL A 168 -4.79 -1.79 9.41
N SER A 169 -5.94 -1.29 9.89
CA SER A 169 -6.13 -0.87 11.28
C SER A 169 -5.70 -1.94 12.29
N ARG A 170 -6.08 -3.21 12.04
CA ARG A 170 -5.75 -4.33 12.94
C ARG A 170 -4.24 -4.51 13.14
N ASP A 171 -3.46 -4.32 12.08
CA ASP A 171 -2.00 -4.46 12.15
C ASP A 171 -1.33 -3.25 12.79
N ILE A 172 -1.88 -2.06 12.57
CA ILE A 172 -1.37 -0.81 13.14
C ILE A 172 -1.69 -0.70 14.64
N GLU A 173 -2.65 -1.47 15.17
CA GLU A 173 -2.92 -1.53 16.62
C GLU A 173 -1.67 -1.92 17.44
N ARG A 174 -0.72 -2.67 16.86
CA ARG A 174 0.56 -2.94 17.52
C ARG A 174 1.35 -1.66 17.80
N ILE A 175 1.30 -0.69 16.91
CA ILE A 175 1.97 0.61 17.06
C ILE A 175 1.30 1.39 18.19
N ASN A 176 -0.03 1.39 18.26
CA ASN A 176 -0.77 1.99 19.37
C ASN A 176 -0.35 1.39 20.73
N ARG A 177 -0.16 0.07 20.82
CA ARG A 177 0.34 -0.59 22.03
C ARG A 177 1.77 -0.19 22.39
N LEU A 178 2.64 -0.03 21.40
CA LEU A 178 4.02 0.45 21.64
C LEU A 178 4.03 1.89 22.15
N LEU A 179 3.16 2.75 21.62
CA LEU A 179 2.99 4.13 22.08
C LEU A 179 2.45 4.17 23.52
N LYS A 180 1.45 3.35 23.85
CA LYS A 180 0.95 3.17 25.23
C LYS A 180 2.06 2.80 26.19
N LYS A 181 2.85 1.77 25.85
CA LYS A 181 3.98 1.34 26.68
C LYS A 181 5.02 2.45 26.86
N SER A 182 5.20 3.31 25.86
CA SER A 182 6.14 4.43 25.97
C SER A 182 5.67 5.52 26.94
N LEU A 183 4.35 5.67 27.15
CA LEU A 183 3.78 6.61 28.12
C LEU A 183 3.97 6.15 29.57
N GLU A 184 4.25 4.87 29.80
CA GLU A 184 4.48 4.31 31.14
C GLU A 184 5.90 4.60 31.67
N GLN A 185 6.81 5.07 30.81
CA GLN A 185 8.20 5.37 31.19
C GLN A 185 8.29 6.73 31.93
N PRO A 186 9.34 7.00 32.74
CA PRO A 186 9.55 8.33 33.32
C PRO A 186 9.89 9.41 32.28
N CYS A 187 9.43 10.64 32.49
CA CYS A 187 9.51 11.76 31.52
C CYS A 187 10.89 12.44 31.45
N GLU A 188 11.67 12.37 32.53
CA GLU A 188 12.86 13.20 32.77
C GLU A 188 13.94 13.08 31.67
N ASN A 189 13.95 11.99 30.92
CA ASN A 189 14.83 11.77 29.76
C ASN A 189 14.11 11.11 28.57
N TRP A 190 12.81 11.32 28.47
CA TRP A 190 12.00 10.58 27.51
C TRP A 190 12.19 11.06 26.07
N LYS A 191 12.16 10.11 25.13
CA LYS A 191 12.21 10.33 23.68
C LYS A 191 11.06 9.57 23.02
N PRO A 192 10.44 10.11 21.96
CA PRO A 192 9.52 9.35 21.13
C PRO A 192 10.17 8.03 20.69
N PRO A 193 9.49 6.89 20.75
CA PRO A 193 10.14 5.61 20.50
C PRO A 193 10.66 5.51 19.06
N GLU A 194 11.98 5.39 18.91
CA GLU A 194 12.66 5.32 17.62
C GLU A 194 12.31 4.05 16.81
N THR A 195 11.77 3.04 17.48
CA THR A 195 11.27 1.81 16.86
C THR A 195 10.00 2.04 16.02
N ILE A 196 9.22 3.09 16.32
CA ILE A 196 7.91 3.32 15.68
C ILE A 196 8.05 3.65 14.19
N PRO A 197 8.93 4.58 13.74
CA PRO A 197 9.18 4.79 12.31
C PRO A 197 9.59 3.52 11.57
N ASN A 198 10.43 2.68 12.16
CA ASN A 198 10.88 1.44 11.54
C ASN A 198 9.74 0.42 11.42
N GLU A 199 8.92 0.29 12.45
CA GLU A 199 7.72 -0.56 12.40
C GLU A 199 6.74 -0.09 11.33
N LEU A 200 6.50 1.22 11.19
CA LEU A 200 5.66 1.77 10.12
C LEU A 200 6.22 1.43 8.74
N LYS A 201 7.50 1.68 8.49
CA LYS A 201 8.17 1.35 7.22
C LYS A 201 8.13 -0.14 6.90
N ASN A 202 8.32 -0.99 7.92
CA ASN A 202 8.17 -2.43 7.74
C ASN A 202 6.75 -2.82 7.35
N ARG A 203 5.73 -2.12 7.85
CA ARG A 203 4.34 -2.34 7.43
C ARG A 203 4.09 -1.83 6.01
N GLU A 204 4.60 -0.66 5.61
CA GLU A 204 4.54 -0.19 4.22
C GLU A 204 5.06 -1.26 3.26
N LYS A 205 6.28 -1.78 3.51
CA LYS A 205 6.88 -2.84 2.70
C LYS A 205 6.06 -4.12 2.68
N LYS A 206 5.55 -4.55 3.84
CA LYS A 206 4.76 -5.78 3.94
C LYS A 206 3.43 -5.69 3.21
N TYR A 207 2.75 -4.54 3.32
CA TYR A 207 1.52 -4.28 2.57
C TYR A 207 1.78 -4.19 1.07
N TRP A 208 2.90 -3.62 0.64
CA TRP A 208 3.31 -3.65 -0.77
C TRP A 208 3.36 -5.09 -1.30
N GLU A 209 4.10 -5.96 -0.60
CA GLU A 209 4.24 -7.36 -0.98
C GLU A 209 2.90 -8.10 -1.01
N TRP A 210 2.05 -7.88 0.00
CA TRP A 210 0.74 -8.50 0.09
C TRP A 210 -0.23 -8.01 -0.99
N ILE A 211 -0.29 -6.72 -1.28
CA ILE A 211 -1.18 -6.16 -2.31
C ILE A 211 -0.76 -6.68 -3.70
N VAL A 212 0.55 -6.74 -3.96
CA VAL A 212 1.06 -7.30 -5.22
C VAL A 212 0.71 -8.79 -5.32
N ALA A 213 0.96 -9.58 -4.27
CA ALA A 213 0.61 -11.00 -4.25
C ALA A 213 -0.91 -11.23 -4.41
N PHE A 214 -1.73 -10.40 -3.77
CA PHE A 214 -3.18 -10.43 -3.91
C PHE A 214 -3.60 -10.19 -5.37
N GLY A 215 -3.10 -9.12 -6.00
CA GLY A 215 -3.40 -8.80 -7.39
C GLY A 215 -2.96 -9.88 -8.38
N GLU A 216 -1.75 -10.41 -8.21
CA GLU A 216 -1.16 -11.50 -9.01
C GLU A 216 -2.06 -12.74 -9.05
N ASN A 217 -2.84 -12.96 -7.99
CA ASN A 217 -3.68 -14.16 -7.81
C ASN A 217 -5.19 -13.91 -8.01
N THR A 218 -5.63 -12.65 -8.11
CA THR A 218 -7.07 -12.32 -8.17
C THR A 218 -7.48 -11.60 -9.46
N LYS A 219 -6.54 -11.32 -10.37
CA LYS A 219 -6.79 -10.81 -11.73
C LYS A 219 -7.68 -9.55 -11.78
N GLY A 220 -7.34 -8.51 -11.02
CA GLY A 220 -8.08 -7.25 -11.06
C GLY A 220 -9.27 -7.18 -10.08
N ALA A 221 -9.24 -7.97 -9.00
CA ALA A 221 -10.19 -7.80 -7.90
C ALA A 221 -10.06 -6.41 -7.27
N HIS A 222 -11.07 -5.99 -6.52
CA HIS A 222 -11.08 -4.67 -5.87
C HIS A 222 -10.18 -4.67 -4.63
N ILE A 223 -9.51 -3.56 -4.34
CA ILE A 223 -8.71 -3.45 -3.11
C ILE A 223 -9.54 -3.68 -1.84
N ASN A 224 -10.86 -3.41 -1.88
CA ASN A 224 -11.78 -3.70 -0.78
C ASN A 224 -12.03 -5.18 -0.50
N THR A 225 -11.67 -6.08 -1.42
CA THR A 225 -11.76 -7.52 -1.18
C THR A 225 -10.45 -8.12 -0.69
N PHE A 226 -9.41 -7.29 -0.52
CA PHE A 226 -8.14 -7.68 0.08
C PHE A 226 -8.36 -8.20 1.50
N ARG A 227 -7.76 -9.35 1.80
CA ARG A 227 -7.63 -9.93 3.14
C ARG A 227 -6.28 -10.62 3.24
N LYS A 228 -5.57 -10.46 4.36
CA LYS A 228 -4.22 -11.03 4.53
C LYS A 228 -4.25 -12.55 4.52
N GLU A 229 -5.27 -13.12 5.16
CA GLU A 229 -5.51 -14.57 5.22
C GLU A 229 -5.69 -15.14 3.81
N LEU A 230 -6.37 -14.40 2.94
CA LEU A 230 -6.52 -14.79 1.54
C LEU A 230 -5.17 -14.73 0.79
N VAL A 231 -4.30 -13.76 1.07
CA VAL A 231 -2.95 -13.75 0.49
C VAL A 231 -2.15 -14.97 0.93
N ASP A 232 -2.24 -15.34 2.21
CA ASP A 232 -1.58 -16.52 2.74
C ASP A 232 -2.14 -17.81 2.10
N GLU A 233 -3.46 -17.93 1.92
CA GLU A 233 -4.09 -19.03 1.19
C GLU A 233 -3.64 -19.12 -0.28
N LEU A 234 -3.53 -17.98 -0.96
CA LEU A 234 -3.16 -17.92 -2.38
C LEU A 234 -1.68 -18.24 -2.60
N THR A 235 -0.82 -17.85 -1.67
CA THR A 235 0.64 -18.06 -1.76
C THR A 235 1.08 -19.43 -1.25
N ASN A 236 0.33 -20.05 -0.33
CA ASN A 236 0.65 -21.36 0.24
C ASN A 236 -0.02 -22.54 -0.48
N LYS A 237 -0.85 -22.32 -1.50
CA LYS A 237 -1.44 -23.43 -2.28
C LYS A 237 -0.32 -24.22 -2.98
N PRO A 238 -0.19 -25.54 -2.73
CA PRO A 238 0.74 -26.36 -3.49
C PRO A 238 0.31 -26.31 -4.97
N LYS A 239 1.23 -25.91 -5.86
CA LYS A 239 0.99 -25.88 -7.31
C LYS A 239 0.47 -27.26 -7.72
N SER A 240 -0.81 -27.35 -8.06
CA SER A 240 -1.41 -28.60 -8.51
C SER A 240 -0.63 -29.08 -9.74
N ARG A 241 -0.07 -30.28 -9.62
CA ARG A 241 0.63 -30.94 -10.73
C ARG A 241 -0.32 -31.01 -11.93
N PRO A 242 0.09 -30.62 -13.14
CA PRO A 242 -0.76 -30.77 -14.30
C PRO A 242 -1.13 -32.25 -14.44
N SER A 243 -2.42 -32.52 -14.51
CA SER A 243 -2.99 -33.82 -14.84
C SER A 243 -2.33 -34.30 -16.13
N ARG A 244 -1.46 -35.33 -16.02
CA ARG A 244 -1.04 -36.11 -17.18
C ARG A 244 -2.28 -36.84 -17.67
N LEU A 245 -3.00 -36.24 -18.61
CA LEU A 245 -3.92 -36.97 -19.47
C LEU A 245 -3.13 -38.12 -20.09
N GLY A 246 -3.48 -39.34 -19.67
CA GLY A 246 -2.87 -40.56 -20.16
C GLY A 246 -2.98 -40.62 -21.69
N LYS A 247 -1.86 -40.90 -22.33
CA LYS A 247 -1.84 -41.45 -23.68
C LYS A 247 -2.66 -42.74 -23.64
N LYS A 248 -3.85 -42.72 -24.26
CA LYS A 248 -4.48 -43.96 -24.70
C LYS A 248 -3.63 -44.51 -25.84
N THR A 249 -3.15 -45.73 -25.63
CA THR A 249 -2.55 -46.60 -26.65
C THR A 249 -3.65 -47.21 -27.49
#